data_AF-A0A3F2V0L7-F1
#
_entry.id   AF-A0A3F2V0L7-F1
#
_cell.length_a   1.000
_cell.length_b   1.000
_cell.length_c   1.000
_cell.angle_alpha   90.00
_cell.angle_beta   90.00
_cell.angle_gamma   90.00
#
_symmetry.space_group_name_H-M   'P 1'
#
loop_
_entity.id
_entity.type
_entity.pdbx_description
1 polymer ?
#
loop_
_entity_poly.entity_id
_entity_poly.type
_entity_poly.pdbx_seq_one_letter_code
_entity_poly.pdbx_strand_id
1 'polypeptide(L)'
;MTSRYSILAAAILSVSSGLAGAEIIVGNDLNSSNGANSTINALFSANRGSNGGGDQSLQFGDQLQGSEQADVIIGGLGIDVLFGKGGNDVLIGGTEDFNPFNRDRAFGEQGDDIFIWTPGDGNDFFDGGDGSDTLIITLIGENQDADGNTAGAPFFSVSPPGTTGSGDFDGIYINPNTQLPVVDVLAGPGFCDILDRSSEGLDELNLDHLVQFTLRGPAGQLEQDLLADPSIDPDTRDTGLRISVHLKNTEYVVCASKDGSQVDVFDLHHNPIVKTSVSDLPETAYRLVTNTF
;
A
#
# COMPACT_ATOMS: atom_id res chain seq x y z
N MET A 1 55.25 -38.53 -12.86
CA MET A 1 55.17 -37.09 -13.23
C MET A 1 53.72 -36.75 -13.49
N THR A 2 53.01 -36.26 -12.48
CA THR A 2 51.60 -35.85 -12.55
C THR A 2 51.55 -34.35 -12.32
N SER A 3 51.36 -33.59 -13.40
CA SER A 3 51.23 -32.13 -13.35
C SER A 3 49.79 -31.78 -12.95
N ARG A 4 49.63 -31.08 -11.82
CA ARG A 4 48.37 -30.45 -11.42
C ARG A 4 48.36 -29.03 -11.98
N TYR A 5 47.44 -28.74 -12.91
CA TYR A 5 47.17 -27.38 -13.34
C TYR A 5 46.19 -26.75 -12.36
N SER A 6 46.68 -25.81 -11.55
CA SER A 6 45.84 -24.93 -10.74
C SER A 6 45.35 -23.78 -11.62
N ILE A 7 44.05 -23.76 -11.93
CA ILE A 7 43.39 -22.62 -12.58
C ILE A 7 43.06 -21.62 -11.47
N LEU A 8 43.84 -20.55 -11.36
CA LEU A 8 43.49 -19.38 -10.56
C LEU A 8 42.47 -18.57 -11.37
N ALA A 9 41.18 -18.71 -11.06
CA ALA A 9 40.15 -17.82 -11.57
C ALA A 9 40.25 -16.50 -10.81
N ALA A 10 40.83 -15.48 -11.44
CA ALA A 10 40.76 -14.11 -10.95
C ALA A 10 39.33 -13.60 -11.20
N ALA A 11 38.50 -13.60 -10.16
CA ALA A 11 37.22 -12.90 -10.18
C ALA A 11 37.51 -11.39 -10.18
N ILE A 12 37.35 -10.76 -11.34
CA ILE A 12 37.28 -9.30 -11.44
C ILE A 12 35.89 -8.93 -10.94
N LEU A 13 35.79 -8.54 -9.66
CA LEU A 13 34.62 -7.82 -9.15
C LEU A 13 34.64 -6.43 -9.79
N SER A 14 33.92 -6.27 -10.89
CA SER A 14 33.51 -4.94 -11.36
C SER A 14 32.38 -4.47 -10.46
N VAL A 15 32.72 -3.70 -9.42
CA VAL A 15 31.73 -2.90 -8.70
C VAL A 15 31.32 -1.78 -9.64
N SER A 16 30.28 -2.00 -10.44
CA SER A 16 29.55 -0.92 -11.06
C SER A 16 28.74 -0.25 -9.95
N SER A 17 29.33 0.71 -9.26
CA SER A 17 28.54 1.75 -8.59
C SER A 17 27.90 2.59 -9.69
N GLY A 18 26.83 2.05 -10.29
CA GLY A 18 25.93 2.84 -11.09
C GLY A 18 25.32 3.87 -10.16
N LEU A 19 25.48 5.15 -10.49
CA LEU A 19 24.53 6.15 -10.05
C LEU A 19 23.21 5.76 -10.74
N ALA A 20 22.46 4.85 -10.12
CA ALA A 20 21.09 4.61 -10.54
C ALA A 20 20.32 5.92 -10.30
N GLY A 21 19.45 6.26 -11.24
CA GLY A 21 18.48 7.33 -11.00
C GLY A 21 17.32 6.75 -10.20
N ALA A 22 16.39 7.61 -9.78
CA ALA A 22 15.07 7.17 -9.32
C ALA A 22 14.47 6.14 -10.30
N GLU A 23 14.01 5.02 -9.76
CA GLU A 23 13.43 3.90 -10.50
C GLU A 23 11.93 3.74 -10.18
N ILE A 24 11.19 3.17 -11.13
CA ILE A 24 9.85 2.63 -10.89
C ILE A 24 10.00 1.12 -10.82
N ILE A 25 9.82 0.57 -9.64
CA ILE A 25 10.01 -0.85 -9.32
C ILE A 25 8.62 -1.44 -9.14
N VAL A 26 8.29 -2.46 -9.93
CA VAL A 26 6.99 -3.14 -9.87
C VAL A 26 7.22 -4.62 -9.62
N GLY A 27 6.45 -5.20 -8.70
CA GLY A 27 6.36 -6.64 -8.52
C GLY A 27 5.99 -7.35 -9.81
N ASN A 28 6.43 -8.60 -9.91
CA ASN A 28 6.23 -9.37 -11.14
C ASN A 28 5.10 -10.39 -11.00
N ASP A 29 4.56 -10.61 -9.79
CA ASP A 29 3.38 -11.44 -9.53
C ASP A 29 3.52 -12.89 -10.07
N LEU A 30 4.76 -13.37 -10.23
CA LEU A 30 5.08 -14.52 -11.10
C LEU A 30 4.62 -15.88 -10.54
N ASN A 31 4.34 -15.97 -9.25
CA ASN A 31 4.15 -17.21 -8.49
C ASN A 31 2.66 -17.60 -8.28
N SER A 32 1.78 -16.99 -9.08
CA SER A 32 0.33 -17.20 -9.16
C SER A 32 -0.16 -18.63 -9.47
N SER A 33 -1.43 -18.94 -9.16
CA SER A 33 -2.16 -20.12 -9.67
C SER A 33 -2.56 -19.99 -11.15
N ASN A 34 -2.67 -18.75 -11.66
CA ASN A 34 -3.11 -18.38 -13.00
C ASN A 34 -2.07 -17.53 -13.77
N GLY A 35 -0.84 -17.42 -13.27
CA GLY A 35 0.19 -16.56 -13.84
C GLY A 35 0.55 -16.97 -15.27
N ALA A 36 0.98 -16.02 -16.09
CA ALA A 36 1.36 -16.28 -17.48
C ALA A 36 2.53 -17.28 -17.62
N ASN A 37 3.33 -17.46 -16.56
CA ASN A 37 4.47 -18.37 -16.54
C ASN A 37 4.09 -19.78 -16.04
N SER A 38 3.59 -20.60 -16.97
CA SER A 38 3.22 -22.00 -16.69
C SER A 38 4.35 -22.84 -16.07
N THR A 39 5.62 -22.49 -16.29
CA THR A 39 6.76 -23.19 -15.69
C THR A 39 6.88 -22.84 -14.20
N ILE A 40 6.78 -21.56 -13.84
CA ILE A 40 6.78 -21.11 -12.44
C ILE A 40 5.55 -21.68 -11.72
N ASN A 41 4.37 -21.60 -12.34
CA ASN A 41 3.15 -22.16 -11.78
C ASN A 41 3.30 -23.66 -11.53
N ALA A 42 3.96 -24.42 -12.42
CA ALA A 42 4.21 -25.85 -12.22
C ALA A 42 5.15 -26.11 -11.01
N LEU A 43 6.23 -25.33 -10.87
CA LEU A 43 7.17 -25.43 -9.74
C LEU A 43 6.48 -25.21 -8.40
N PHE A 44 5.62 -24.18 -8.31
CA PHE A 44 4.90 -23.85 -7.08
C PHE A 44 3.62 -24.68 -6.87
N SER A 45 2.97 -25.16 -7.94
CA SER A 45 1.75 -25.98 -7.86
C SER A 45 1.96 -27.31 -7.13
N ALA A 46 3.17 -27.89 -7.23
CA ALA A 46 3.51 -29.17 -6.61
C ALA A 46 3.53 -29.11 -5.07
N ASN A 47 3.52 -27.90 -4.49
CA ASN A 47 3.61 -27.68 -3.06
C ASN A 47 2.55 -26.69 -2.55
N ARG A 48 1.34 -26.68 -3.15
CA ARG A 48 0.18 -25.88 -2.68
C ARG A 48 -0.53 -26.47 -1.47
N GLY A 49 0.22 -27.17 -0.63
CA GLY A 49 -0.25 -27.78 0.61
C GLY A 49 -1.38 -28.82 0.53
N SER A 50 -1.77 -29.29 -0.65
CA SER A 50 -2.86 -30.27 -0.79
C SER A 50 -2.50 -31.68 -0.31
N ASN A 51 -1.21 -31.98 -0.08
CA ASN A 51 -0.69 -33.29 0.33
C ASN A 51 0.18 -33.23 1.60
N GLY A 52 -0.09 -32.31 2.53
CA GLY A 52 0.59 -32.23 3.82
C GLY A 52 1.87 -31.38 3.84
N GLY A 53 2.20 -30.69 2.75
CA GLY A 53 3.11 -29.53 2.76
C GLY A 53 2.35 -28.25 3.17
N GLY A 54 3.06 -27.19 3.53
CA GLY A 54 2.47 -25.85 3.55
C GLY A 54 2.32 -25.32 2.12
N ASP A 55 1.45 -24.33 1.88
CA ASP A 55 1.44 -23.59 0.62
C ASP A 55 2.76 -22.80 0.51
N GLN A 56 3.54 -23.07 -0.53
CA GLN A 56 4.82 -22.40 -0.80
C GLN A 56 4.75 -21.52 -2.05
N SER A 57 3.55 -21.25 -2.59
CA SER A 57 3.40 -20.45 -3.80
C SER A 57 3.64 -18.96 -3.59
N LEU A 58 3.84 -18.51 -2.35
CA LEU A 58 3.96 -17.09 -1.94
C LEU A 58 2.74 -16.22 -2.31
N GLN A 59 1.76 -16.76 -3.05
CA GLN A 59 0.48 -16.15 -3.38
C GLN A 59 0.67 -14.73 -3.93
N PHE A 60 1.42 -14.61 -5.02
CA PHE A 60 1.76 -13.36 -5.72
C PHE A 60 2.83 -12.50 -5.03
N GLY A 61 3.05 -12.69 -3.72
CA GLY A 61 3.97 -11.87 -2.94
C GLY A 61 5.40 -11.78 -3.47
N ASP A 62 5.93 -10.57 -3.44
CA ASP A 62 7.23 -10.13 -3.90
C ASP A 62 8.06 -9.48 -2.76
N GLN A 63 9.38 -9.52 -2.94
CA GLN A 63 10.30 -8.75 -2.11
C GLN A 63 10.96 -7.69 -2.99
N LEU A 64 10.63 -6.43 -2.74
CA LEU A 64 11.07 -5.30 -3.54
C LEU A 64 12.02 -4.42 -2.74
N GLN A 65 13.04 -3.92 -3.41
CA GLN A 65 14.08 -3.12 -2.78
C GLN A 65 14.46 -1.96 -3.70
N GLY A 66 14.26 -0.74 -3.21
CA GLY A 66 14.69 0.51 -3.81
C GLY A 66 16.20 0.72 -3.75
N SER A 67 16.57 1.96 -3.96
CA SER A 67 17.93 2.46 -4.14
C SER A 67 18.24 3.56 -3.13
N GLU A 68 19.27 4.36 -3.36
CA GLU A 68 19.54 5.53 -2.49
C GLU A 68 18.94 6.81 -3.14
N GLN A 69 17.92 6.63 -3.97
CA GLN A 69 17.24 7.66 -4.75
C GLN A 69 15.73 7.57 -4.47
N ALA A 70 14.99 8.64 -4.75
CA ALA A 70 13.53 8.71 -4.60
C ALA A 70 12.81 7.81 -5.61
N ASP A 71 12.50 6.58 -5.23
CA ASP A 71 11.91 5.53 -6.05
C ASP A 71 10.39 5.47 -5.91
N VAL A 72 9.73 4.85 -6.90
CA VAL A 72 8.33 4.44 -6.78
C VAL A 72 8.29 2.91 -6.77
N ILE A 73 7.84 2.32 -5.67
CA ILE A 73 7.83 0.88 -5.45
C ILE A 73 6.38 0.40 -5.35
N ILE A 74 6.00 -0.53 -6.21
CA ILE A 74 4.66 -1.07 -6.33
C ILE A 74 4.73 -2.59 -6.15
N GLY A 75 4.13 -3.11 -5.08
CA GLY A 75 4.07 -4.55 -4.80
C GLY A 75 3.24 -5.30 -5.83
N GLY A 76 2.01 -4.87 -6.08
CA GLY A 76 1.11 -5.48 -7.06
C GLY A 76 0.06 -6.34 -6.38
N LEU A 77 0.07 -7.65 -6.62
CA LEU A 77 -0.83 -8.58 -5.97
C LEU A 77 -0.09 -9.40 -4.92
N GLY A 78 -0.81 -9.81 -3.89
CA GLY A 78 -0.25 -10.72 -2.89
C GLY A 78 0.45 -10.00 -1.75
N ILE A 79 1.11 -10.77 -0.89
CA ILE A 79 1.70 -10.23 0.34
C ILE A 79 3.15 -9.84 0.05
N ASP A 80 3.36 -8.55 -0.10
CA ASP A 80 4.60 -7.93 -0.51
C ASP A 80 5.40 -7.39 0.68
N VAL A 81 6.71 -7.35 0.49
CA VAL A 81 7.65 -6.68 1.39
C VAL A 81 8.48 -5.67 0.61
N LEU A 82 8.29 -4.38 0.92
CA LEU A 82 8.87 -3.26 0.21
C LEU A 82 9.89 -2.55 1.11
N PHE A 83 11.09 -2.29 0.58
CA PHE A 83 12.13 -1.52 1.24
C PHE A 83 12.52 -0.32 0.37
N GLY A 84 12.26 0.90 0.82
CA GLY A 84 12.64 2.14 0.13
C GLY A 84 14.15 2.35 0.10
N LYS A 85 14.77 2.28 1.29
CA LYS A 85 16.18 2.52 1.63
C LYS A 85 16.52 3.98 1.85
N GLY A 86 16.80 4.71 0.78
CA GLY A 86 17.35 6.07 0.89
C GLY A 86 16.74 6.94 -0.17
N GLY A 87 16.36 8.15 0.18
CA GLY A 87 15.60 9.02 -0.72
C GLY A 87 14.15 9.08 -0.28
N ASN A 88 13.37 9.94 -0.94
CA ASN A 88 11.97 10.15 -0.57
C ASN A 88 11.11 9.28 -1.48
N ASP A 89 10.78 8.09 -1.02
CA ASP A 89 10.17 7.03 -1.81
C ASP A 89 8.64 7.10 -1.77
N VAL A 90 8.00 6.50 -2.79
CA VAL A 90 6.57 6.24 -2.80
C VAL A 90 6.36 4.73 -2.84
N LEU A 91 5.82 4.18 -1.76
CA LEU A 91 5.61 2.75 -1.57
C LEU A 91 4.11 2.44 -1.61
N ILE A 92 3.73 1.47 -2.45
CA ILE A 92 2.36 1.05 -2.68
C ILE A 92 2.33 -0.47 -2.63
N GLY A 93 1.62 -1.05 -1.65
CA GLY A 93 1.45 -2.52 -1.55
C GLY A 93 0.79 -3.04 -2.83
N GLY A 94 -0.38 -2.51 -3.15
CA GLY A 94 -1.12 -2.86 -4.36
C GLY A 94 -2.54 -2.30 -4.29
N THR A 95 -3.42 -2.70 -5.20
CA THR A 95 -4.87 -2.46 -5.07
C THR A 95 -5.64 -3.71 -4.61
N GLU A 96 -5.01 -4.89 -4.75
CA GLU A 96 -5.23 -6.21 -4.10
C GLU A 96 -6.63 -6.81 -4.03
N ASP A 97 -7.59 -6.07 -4.53
CA ASP A 97 -8.99 -6.37 -4.76
C ASP A 97 -9.62 -7.26 -3.67
N PHE A 98 -9.49 -6.80 -2.42
CA PHE A 98 -10.14 -7.40 -1.25
C PHE A 98 -9.73 -8.85 -0.94
N ASN A 99 -8.47 -9.22 -1.19
CA ASN A 99 -7.92 -10.47 -0.67
C ASN A 99 -7.88 -10.44 0.87
N PRO A 100 -8.67 -11.26 1.58
CA PRO A 100 -8.79 -11.20 3.05
C PRO A 100 -7.53 -11.64 3.79
N PHE A 101 -6.54 -12.19 3.09
CA PHE A 101 -5.27 -12.56 3.67
C PHE A 101 -4.21 -11.48 3.47
N ASN A 102 -4.47 -10.37 2.79
CA ASN A 102 -3.38 -9.45 2.50
C ASN A 102 -2.93 -8.59 3.69
N ARG A 103 -1.62 -8.30 3.71
CA ARG A 103 -0.91 -7.69 4.84
C ARG A 103 0.51 -7.32 4.45
N ASP A 104 0.63 -6.27 3.67
CA ASP A 104 1.88 -5.80 3.12
C ASP A 104 2.75 -5.16 4.19
N ARG A 105 4.06 -5.22 3.94
CA ARG A 105 5.06 -4.68 4.85
C ARG A 105 5.94 -3.72 4.07
N ALA A 106 5.75 -2.42 4.30
CA ALA A 106 6.58 -1.41 3.66
C ALA A 106 7.44 -0.68 4.70
N PHE A 107 8.71 -0.50 4.36
CA PHE A 107 9.72 0.17 5.16
C PHE A 107 10.33 1.29 4.32
N GLY A 108 10.15 2.55 4.73
CA GLY A 108 10.72 3.71 4.03
C GLY A 108 12.24 3.76 4.18
N GLU A 109 12.70 3.60 5.43
CA GLU A 109 14.09 3.69 5.88
C GLU A 109 14.59 5.14 6.01
N GLN A 110 15.32 5.72 5.05
CA GLN A 110 15.83 7.11 5.15
C GLN A 110 15.17 8.02 4.11
N GLY A 111 14.47 9.05 4.56
CA GLY A 111 13.88 10.06 3.68
C GLY A 111 12.48 10.45 4.13
N ASP A 112 11.86 11.39 3.41
CA ASP A 112 10.45 11.71 3.64
C ASP A 112 9.60 10.80 2.74
N ASP A 113 9.23 9.63 3.25
CA ASP A 113 8.60 8.56 2.48
C ASP A 113 7.07 8.66 2.49
N ILE A 114 6.46 8.07 1.46
CA ILE A 114 5.01 8.09 1.25
C ILE A 114 4.51 6.67 1.09
N PHE A 115 3.60 6.26 1.97
CA PHE A 115 2.83 5.05 1.82
C PHE A 115 1.47 5.40 1.22
N ILE A 116 1.11 4.76 0.11
CA ILE A 116 -0.24 4.88 -0.47
C ILE A 116 -0.99 3.61 -0.15
N TRP A 117 -2.15 3.78 0.47
CA TRP A 117 -3.05 2.70 0.82
C TRP A 117 -4.42 2.96 0.19
N THR A 118 -4.95 1.96 -0.51
CA THR A 118 -6.23 2.05 -1.20
C THR A 118 -7.31 1.23 -0.48
N PRO A 119 -8.55 1.73 -0.40
CA PRO A 119 -9.65 0.95 0.15
C PRO A 119 -9.78 -0.38 -0.62
N GLY A 120 -9.67 -1.52 0.05
CA GLY A 120 -9.62 -2.82 -0.62
C GLY A 120 -8.33 -3.57 -0.35
N ASP A 121 -7.29 -2.82 -0.01
CA ASP A 121 -6.02 -3.34 0.52
C ASP A 121 -6.24 -4.01 1.88
N GLY A 122 -5.30 -4.89 2.21
CA GLY A 122 -5.29 -5.66 3.44
C GLY A 122 -4.97 -4.85 4.72
N ASN A 123 -4.67 -5.57 5.79
CA ASN A 123 -4.20 -4.96 7.03
C ASN A 123 -2.68 -4.83 6.99
N ASP A 124 -2.22 -3.69 6.50
CA ASP A 124 -0.80 -3.47 6.25
C ASP A 124 -0.08 -2.93 7.47
N PHE A 125 1.24 -2.94 7.37
CA PHE A 125 2.11 -2.28 8.33
C PHE A 125 3.16 -1.46 7.60
N PHE A 126 3.26 -0.20 8.02
CA PHE A 126 4.21 0.76 7.51
C PHE A 126 5.13 1.24 8.62
N ASP A 127 6.43 1.22 8.33
CA ASP A 127 7.48 1.79 9.16
C ASP A 127 8.21 2.84 8.31
N GLY A 128 7.95 4.13 8.55
CA GLY A 128 8.54 5.20 7.75
C GLY A 128 10.04 5.26 7.93
N GLY A 129 10.50 5.39 9.17
CA GLY A 129 11.90 5.31 9.53
C GLY A 129 12.45 6.67 9.93
N ASP A 130 13.58 7.06 9.36
CA ASP A 130 14.21 8.36 9.57
C ASP A 130 13.67 9.36 8.53
N GLY A 131 12.89 10.35 8.98
CA GLY A 131 12.43 11.42 8.12
C GLY A 131 11.07 11.95 8.55
N SER A 132 10.33 12.53 7.62
CA SER A 132 8.94 12.92 7.82
C SER A 132 8.04 12.16 6.87
N ASP A 133 7.46 11.07 7.36
CA ASP A 133 6.75 10.09 6.56
C ASP A 133 5.24 10.32 6.55
N THR A 134 4.59 9.96 5.44
CA THR A 134 3.17 10.22 5.22
C THR A 134 2.44 8.97 4.74
N LEU A 135 1.38 8.57 5.44
CA LEU A 135 0.37 7.66 4.90
C LEU A 135 -0.72 8.46 4.17
N ILE A 136 -1.00 8.11 2.92
CA ILE A 136 -2.11 8.67 2.14
C ILE A 136 -3.14 7.57 1.87
N ILE A 137 -4.33 7.71 2.47
CA ILE A 137 -5.48 6.84 2.22
C ILE A 137 -6.34 7.46 1.13
N THR A 138 -6.38 6.80 -0.03
CA THR A 138 -6.89 7.41 -1.27
C THR A 138 -7.32 6.37 -2.29
N LEU A 139 -8.01 6.80 -3.35
CA LEU A 139 -8.03 6.04 -4.59
C LEU A 139 -6.77 6.36 -5.39
N ILE A 140 -6.28 5.39 -6.16
CA ILE A 140 -5.16 5.53 -7.07
C ILE A 140 -5.62 5.33 -8.51
N GLY A 141 -4.99 6.04 -9.45
CA GLY A 141 -5.28 5.89 -10.87
C GLY A 141 -4.68 4.60 -11.44
N GLU A 142 -5.50 3.82 -12.14
CA GLU A 142 -5.10 2.59 -12.83
C GLU A 142 -4.77 2.83 -14.32
N ASN A 143 -3.94 1.96 -14.91
CA ASN A 143 -3.47 2.06 -16.29
C ASN A 143 -4.52 1.64 -17.33
N GLN A 144 -5.52 0.88 -16.93
CA GLN A 144 -6.58 0.36 -17.79
C GLN A 144 -7.95 0.67 -17.16
N ASP A 145 -8.96 0.82 -18.01
CA ASP A 145 -10.36 0.79 -17.59
C ASP A 145 -10.89 -0.67 -17.60
N ALA A 146 -12.13 -0.87 -17.12
CA ALA A 146 -12.79 -2.18 -17.11
C ALA A 146 -12.96 -2.85 -18.49
N ASP A 147 -12.73 -2.11 -19.59
CA ASP A 147 -12.78 -2.60 -20.97
C ASP A 147 -11.36 -2.87 -21.54
N GLY A 148 -10.29 -2.65 -20.75
CA GLY A 148 -8.89 -2.82 -21.12
C GLY A 148 -8.29 -1.67 -21.92
N ASN A 149 -8.94 -0.49 -21.96
CA ASN A 149 -8.42 0.66 -22.70
C ASN A 149 -7.40 1.44 -21.86
N THR A 150 -6.31 1.86 -22.50
CA THR A 150 -5.23 2.66 -21.88
C THR A 150 -5.25 4.14 -22.29
N ALA A 151 -6.15 4.53 -23.20
CA ALA A 151 -6.19 5.88 -23.75
C ALA A 151 -6.89 6.87 -22.80
N GLY A 152 -6.12 7.56 -21.95
CA GLY A 152 -6.59 8.62 -21.07
C GLY A 152 -6.70 8.26 -19.58
N ALA A 153 -5.99 7.22 -19.12
CA ALA A 153 -5.93 6.79 -17.72
C ALA A 153 -5.74 7.99 -16.76
N PRO A 154 -6.73 8.23 -15.89
CA PRO A 154 -6.85 7.50 -14.63
C PRO A 154 -8.21 6.82 -14.43
N PHE A 155 -8.20 5.59 -13.93
CA PHE A 155 -9.41 4.96 -13.42
C PHE A 155 -9.25 4.73 -11.91
N PHE A 156 -10.19 5.31 -11.15
CA PHE A 156 -10.24 5.29 -9.69
C PHE A 156 -11.37 4.37 -9.27
N SER A 157 -11.15 3.07 -9.33
CA SER A 157 -12.15 2.10 -8.91
C SER A 157 -11.54 1.14 -7.91
N VAL A 158 -12.41 0.59 -7.07
CA VAL A 158 -12.10 -0.58 -6.28
C VAL A 158 -13.25 -1.52 -6.52
N SER A 159 -12.98 -2.69 -7.08
CA SER A 159 -14.01 -3.63 -7.50
C SER A 159 -14.33 -4.59 -6.37
N PRO A 160 -15.53 -4.55 -5.77
CA PRO A 160 -15.83 -5.46 -4.67
C PRO A 160 -15.76 -6.94 -5.12
N PRO A 161 -15.47 -7.88 -4.21
CA PRO A 161 -15.44 -9.30 -4.51
C PRO A 161 -16.68 -9.78 -5.27
N GLY A 162 -16.45 -10.45 -6.39
CA GLY A 162 -17.53 -11.03 -7.20
C GLY A 162 -18.21 -10.05 -8.15
N THR A 163 -17.65 -8.84 -8.33
CA THR A 163 -18.01 -7.94 -9.42
C THR A 163 -17.14 -8.16 -10.66
N THR A 164 -17.52 -7.58 -11.80
CA THR A 164 -16.68 -7.58 -13.01
C THR A 164 -15.53 -6.60 -12.80
N GLY A 165 -14.29 -7.00 -13.11
CA GLY A 165 -13.09 -6.24 -12.76
C GLY A 165 -12.62 -6.48 -11.32
N SER A 166 -13.03 -7.60 -10.71
CA SER A 166 -12.53 -8.00 -9.40
C SER A 166 -11.37 -9.00 -9.57
N GLY A 167 -10.24 -8.72 -8.92
CA GLY A 167 -9.03 -9.53 -8.88
C GLY A 167 -8.10 -9.33 -10.08
N ASP A 168 -8.33 -8.32 -10.92
CA ASP A 168 -7.43 -7.86 -11.96
C ASP A 168 -6.63 -6.65 -11.47
N PHE A 169 -5.34 -6.87 -11.20
CA PHE A 169 -4.42 -5.76 -11.08
C PHE A 169 -4.20 -5.15 -12.47
N ASP A 170 -4.89 -4.04 -12.71
CA ASP A 170 -4.85 -3.33 -13.99
C ASP A 170 -3.58 -2.47 -14.17
N GLY A 171 -2.72 -2.47 -13.15
CA GLY A 171 -1.48 -1.72 -13.06
C GLY A 171 -1.72 -0.28 -12.63
N ILE A 172 -0.76 0.29 -11.89
CA ILE A 172 -0.86 1.67 -11.41
C ILE A 172 -0.37 2.64 -12.49
N TYR A 173 -1.18 3.67 -12.76
CA TYR A 173 -0.81 4.72 -13.69
C TYR A 173 0.26 5.64 -13.11
N ILE A 174 1.39 5.71 -13.81
CA ILE A 174 2.47 6.65 -13.50
C ILE A 174 2.44 7.80 -14.50
N ASN A 175 2.29 9.02 -13.98
CA ASN A 175 2.28 10.21 -14.80
C ASN A 175 3.66 10.43 -15.43
N PRO A 176 3.79 10.45 -16.77
CA PRO A 176 5.08 10.50 -17.43
C PRO A 176 5.85 11.81 -17.19
N ASN A 177 5.16 12.89 -16.77
CA ASN A 177 5.80 14.18 -16.48
C ASN A 177 6.34 14.25 -15.05
N THR A 178 5.65 13.64 -14.09
CA THR A 178 6.04 13.69 -12.67
C THR A 178 6.80 12.46 -12.22
N GLN A 179 6.69 11.35 -12.95
CA GLN A 179 7.16 10.01 -12.54
C GLN A 179 6.55 9.55 -11.21
N LEU A 180 5.34 10.02 -10.91
CA LEU A 180 4.61 9.69 -9.69
C LEU A 180 3.24 9.07 -10.03
N PRO A 181 2.66 8.28 -9.12
CA PRO A 181 1.27 7.88 -9.24
C PRO A 181 0.36 9.11 -9.17
N VAL A 182 -0.91 8.91 -9.47
CA VAL A 182 -1.91 9.95 -9.25
C VAL A 182 -3.04 9.44 -8.39
N VAL A 183 -3.49 10.30 -7.48
CA VAL A 183 -4.36 9.96 -6.36
C VAL A 183 -5.59 10.86 -6.33
N ASP A 184 -6.71 10.32 -5.86
CA ASP A 184 -7.92 11.08 -5.56
C ASP A 184 -8.42 10.77 -4.15
N VAL A 185 -7.97 11.61 -3.20
CA VAL A 185 -8.29 11.44 -1.79
C VAL A 185 -9.79 11.65 -1.55
N LEU A 186 -10.39 12.68 -2.18
CA LEU A 186 -11.78 13.07 -1.93
C LEU A 186 -12.78 12.07 -2.50
N ALA A 187 -12.47 11.46 -3.65
CA ALA A 187 -13.28 10.40 -4.24
C ALA A 187 -13.24 9.08 -3.45
N GLY A 188 -12.30 8.92 -2.51
CA GLY A 188 -12.25 7.77 -1.60
C GLY A 188 -13.60 7.48 -0.94
N PRO A 189 -13.99 6.22 -0.71
CA PRO A 189 -15.32 5.85 -0.22
C PRO A 189 -15.48 6.02 1.30
N GLY A 190 -14.44 6.44 2.01
CA GLY A 190 -14.39 6.44 3.46
C GLY A 190 -13.64 7.61 4.08
N PHE A 191 -13.44 7.50 5.38
CA PHE A 191 -12.69 8.44 6.22
C PHE A 191 -11.91 7.64 7.26
N CYS A 192 -10.98 8.31 7.97
CA CYS A 192 -10.12 7.65 8.94
C CYS A 192 -10.25 8.25 10.32
N ASP A 193 -10.15 7.39 11.32
CA ASP A 193 -9.90 7.73 12.71
C ASP A 193 -8.55 7.15 13.11
N ILE A 194 -7.74 7.90 13.89
CA ILE A 194 -6.40 7.46 14.27
C ILE A 194 -6.38 7.25 15.78
N LEU A 195 -5.99 6.04 16.17
CA LEU A 195 -5.76 5.66 17.56
C LEU A 195 -4.26 5.80 17.85
N ASP A 196 -3.94 6.50 18.94
CA ASP A 196 -2.57 6.69 19.41
C ASP A 196 -2.19 5.67 20.49
N ARG A 197 -0.90 5.65 20.87
CA ARG A 197 -0.34 4.78 21.91
C ARG A 197 -1.05 4.83 23.28
N SER A 198 -1.80 5.90 23.57
CA SER A 198 -2.57 5.99 24.81
C SER A 198 -3.81 5.08 24.82
N SER A 199 -4.17 4.54 23.65
CA SER A 199 -5.17 3.48 23.50
C SER A 199 -4.65 2.17 24.09
N GLU A 200 -5.46 1.52 24.94
CA GLU A 200 -5.07 0.25 25.59
C GLU A 200 -4.60 -0.79 24.57
N GLY A 201 -3.40 -1.34 24.75
CA GLY A 201 -2.86 -2.47 23.98
C GLY A 201 -1.88 -2.12 22.85
N LEU A 202 -1.81 -0.87 22.36
CA LEU A 202 -0.87 -0.52 21.26
C LEU A 202 0.60 -0.60 21.70
N ASP A 203 0.90 -0.25 22.95
CA ASP A 203 2.25 -0.38 23.52
C ASP A 203 2.73 -1.85 23.52
N GLU A 204 1.84 -2.82 23.72
CA GLU A 204 2.19 -4.24 23.68
C GLU A 204 2.48 -4.74 22.26
N LEU A 205 1.86 -4.10 21.26
CA LEU A 205 2.07 -4.38 19.84
C LEU A 205 3.30 -3.68 19.24
N ASN A 206 3.95 -2.79 20.01
CA ASN A 206 5.07 -1.97 19.56
C ASN A 206 4.72 -1.14 18.30
N LEU A 207 3.54 -0.53 18.33
CA LEU A 207 3.03 0.39 17.30
C LEU A 207 2.94 1.80 17.86
N ASP A 208 3.12 2.80 17.00
CA ASP A 208 2.89 4.19 17.38
C ASP A 208 1.43 4.57 17.17
N HIS A 209 0.86 4.17 16.04
CA HIS A 209 -0.52 4.50 15.70
C HIS A 209 -1.24 3.34 15.00
N LEU A 210 -2.57 3.35 15.12
CA LEU A 210 -3.47 2.46 14.39
C LEU A 210 -4.48 3.33 13.64
N VAL A 211 -4.50 3.22 12.31
CA VAL A 211 -5.42 4.00 11.47
C VAL A 211 -6.61 3.16 11.10
N GLN A 212 -7.79 3.53 11.58
CA GLN A 212 -9.05 2.86 11.32
C GLN A 212 -9.76 3.48 10.12
N PHE A 213 -9.89 2.73 9.03
CA PHE A 213 -10.62 3.17 7.84
C PHE A 213 -12.09 2.73 7.89
N THR A 214 -13.00 3.69 7.72
CA THR A 214 -14.45 3.49 7.78
C THR A 214 -15.13 3.95 6.49
N LEU A 215 -15.92 3.06 5.88
CA LEU A 215 -16.74 3.39 4.71
C LEU A 215 -17.89 4.32 5.09
N ARG A 216 -18.03 5.44 4.37
CA ARG A 216 -19.06 6.46 4.64
C ARG A 216 -20.48 5.92 4.51
N GLY A 217 -20.74 5.08 3.49
CA GLY A 217 -22.08 4.53 3.22
C GLY A 217 -22.62 3.71 4.39
N PRO A 218 -21.99 2.59 4.77
CA PRO A 218 -22.42 1.78 5.92
C PRO A 218 -22.44 2.56 7.24
N ALA A 219 -21.43 3.39 7.53
CA ALA A 219 -21.40 4.20 8.75
C ALA A 219 -22.58 5.19 8.82
N GLY A 220 -22.90 5.84 7.69
CA GLY A 220 -24.06 6.73 7.59
C GLY A 220 -25.38 5.97 7.76
N GLN A 221 -25.49 4.76 7.22
CA GLN A 221 -26.69 3.93 7.41
C GLN A 221 -26.87 3.52 8.88
N LEU A 222 -25.79 3.11 9.56
CA LEU A 222 -25.83 2.80 10.98
C LEU A 222 -26.28 4.02 11.81
N GLU A 223 -25.76 5.21 11.50
CA GLU A 223 -26.16 6.45 12.17
C GLU A 223 -27.67 6.74 11.99
N GLN A 224 -28.21 6.55 10.78
CA GLN A 224 -29.66 6.69 10.53
C GLN A 224 -30.49 5.64 11.28
N ASP A 225 -30.04 4.40 11.31
CA ASP A 225 -30.71 3.31 12.02
C ASP A 225 -30.80 3.61 13.53
N LEU A 226 -29.69 4.04 14.14
CA LEU A 226 -29.63 4.39 15.57
C LEU A 226 -30.45 5.64 15.91
N LEU A 227 -30.56 6.61 15.00
CA LEU A 227 -31.46 7.76 15.16
C LEU A 227 -32.93 7.34 15.13
N ALA A 228 -33.28 6.34 14.31
CA ALA A 228 -34.64 5.82 14.21
C ALA A 228 -35.02 4.90 15.38
N ASP A 229 -34.08 4.08 15.84
CA ASP A 229 -34.23 3.19 16.99
C ASP A 229 -32.93 3.10 17.81
N PRO A 230 -32.82 3.90 18.89
CA PRO A 230 -31.65 3.89 19.77
C PRO A 230 -31.42 2.56 20.53
N SER A 231 -32.33 1.60 20.43
CA SER A 231 -32.17 0.27 21.05
C SER A 231 -31.46 -0.74 20.15
N ILE A 232 -31.19 -0.40 18.89
CA ILE A 232 -30.38 -1.22 18.00
C ILE A 232 -28.98 -1.38 18.60
N ASP A 233 -28.54 -2.63 18.71
CA ASP A 233 -27.18 -2.98 19.06
C ASP A 233 -26.25 -2.72 17.84
N PRO A 234 -25.32 -1.75 17.92
CA PRO A 234 -24.44 -1.40 16.81
C PRO A 234 -23.60 -2.59 16.31
N ASP A 235 -23.26 -3.52 17.19
CA ASP A 235 -22.42 -4.70 16.87
C ASP A 235 -23.15 -5.70 15.97
N THR A 236 -24.47 -5.55 15.83
CA THR A 236 -25.31 -6.36 14.93
C THR A 236 -25.44 -5.76 13.52
N ARG A 237 -24.84 -4.60 13.29
CA ARG A 237 -24.90 -3.85 12.02
C ARG A 237 -23.50 -3.70 11.44
N ASP A 238 -23.46 -3.42 10.14
CA ASP A 238 -22.21 -3.04 9.49
C ASP A 238 -21.84 -1.62 9.91
N THR A 239 -20.79 -1.49 10.73
CA THR A 239 -20.29 -0.19 11.21
C THR A 239 -19.56 0.60 10.13
N GLY A 240 -19.25 -0.04 8.99
CA GLY A 240 -18.41 0.52 7.95
C GLY A 240 -16.92 0.39 8.22
N LEU A 241 -16.49 -0.01 9.42
CA LEU A 241 -15.09 -0.27 9.72
C LEU A 241 -14.59 -1.43 8.83
N ARG A 242 -13.46 -1.25 8.15
CA ARG A 242 -12.88 -2.27 7.25
C ARG A 242 -11.47 -2.66 7.61
N ILE A 243 -10.60 -1.67 7.80
CA ILE A 243 -9.16 -1.91 7.95
C ILE A 243 -8.61 -1.13 9.13
N SER A 244 -7.58 -1.72 9.74
CA SER A 244 -6.68 -1.01 10.63
C SER A 244 -5.25 -1.09 10.08
N VAL A 245 -4.73 0.03 9.59
CA VAL A 245 -3.33 0.13 9.13
C VAL A 245 -2.44 0.38 10.34
N HIS A 246 -1.38 -0.42 10.48
CA HIS A 246 -0.45 -0.30 11.58
C HIS A 246 0.70 0.62 11.21
N LEU A 247 0.94 1.64 12.03
CA LEU A 247 1.98 2.63 11.76
C LEU A 247 3.06 2.64 12.83
N LYS A 248 4.28 2.91 12.37
CA LYS A 248 5.45 3.17 13.18
C LYS A 248 6.33 4.19 12.47
N ASN A 249 6.90 5.13 13.22
CA ASN A 249 7.72 6.22 12.65
C ASN A 249 6.99 6.87 11.44
N THR A 250 5.80 7.43 11.70
CA THR A 250 5.00 8.08 10.66
C THR A 250 4.38 9.34 11.24
N GLU A 251 4.59 10.44 10.54
CA GLU A 251 4.33 11.79 11.03
C GLU A 251 2.97 12.32 10.57
N TYR A 252 2.52 11.90 9.38
CA TYR A 252 1.26 12.39 8.82
C TYR A 252 0.37 11.26 8.30
N VAL A 253 -0.95 11.45 8.47
CA VAL A 253 -1.98 10.65 7.79
C VAL A 253 -2.90 11.58 7.03
N VAL A 254 -3.17 11.24 5.77
CA VAL A 254 -4.06 11.98 4.88
C VAL A 254 -5.25 11.10 4.49
N CYS A 255 -6.47 11.61 4.66
CA CYS A 255 -7.68 10.95 4.15
C CYS A 255 -8.80 11.97 3.86
N ALA A 256 -9.89 11.53 3.23
CA ALA A 256 -11.07 12.37 3.12
C ALA A 256 -11.79 12.53 4.46
N SER A 257 -12.47 13.66 4.64
CA SER A 257 -13.34 13.92 5.78
C SER A 257 -14.55 12.98 5.81
N LYS A 258 -15.19 12.83 6.99
CA LYS A 258 -16.38 11.99 7.18
C LYS A 258 -17.53 12.33 6.22
N ASP A 259 -17.65 13.58 5.79
CA ASP A 259 -18.65 14.02 4.81
C ASP A 259 -18.14 14.04 3.35
N GLY A 260 -16.84 13.80 3.14
CA GLY A 260 -16.18 13.81 1.84
C GLY A 260 -16.00 15.19 1.21
N SER A 261 -16.15 16.26 1.98
CA SER A 261 -16.06 17.63 1.47
C SER A 261 -14.64 18.18 1.42
N GLN A 262 -13.71 17.61 2.18
CA GLN A 262 -12.34 18.10 2.29
C GLN A 262 -11.32 16.98 2.58
N VAL A 263 -10.05 17.29 2.34
CA VAL A 263 -8.93 16.46 2.78
C VAL A 263 -8.62 16.82 4.23
N ASP A 264 -8.67 15.81 5.10
CA ASP A 264 -8.18 15.90 6.46
C ASP A 264 -6.71 15.44 6.50
N VAL A 265 -5.85 16.23 7.12
CA VAL A 265 -4.47 15.87 7.43
C VAL A 265 -4.32 15.79 8.94
N PHE A 266 -3.82 14.67 9.43
CA PHE A 266 -3.56 14.43 10.84
C PHE A 266 -2.05 14.48 11.08
N ASP A 267 -1.63 15.33 12.01
CA ASP A 267 -0.25 15.43 12.48
C ASP A 267 -0.10 14.54 13.73
N LEU A 268 0.69 13.48 13.56
CA LEU A 268 0.91 12.41 14.52
C LEU A 268 2.06 12.68 15.50
N HIS A 269 2.76 13.82 15.38
CA HIS A 269 3.79 14.21 16.35
C HIS A 269 3.22 14.57 17.73
N HIS A 270 1.90 14.77 17.80
CA HIS A 270 1.20 15.32 18.95
C HIS A 270 0.30 14.27 19.61
N ASN A 271 0.22 14.34 20.95
CA ASN A 271 -0.77 13.60 21.73
C ASN A 271 -1.58 14.60 22.60
N PRO A 272 -2.90 14.75 22.39
CA PRO A 272 -3.71 14.07 21.38
C PRO A 272 -3.37 14.54 19.95
N ILE A 273 -3.67 13.69 18.97
CA ILE A 273 -3.47 13.96 17.53
C ILE A 273 -4.22 15.23 17.12
N VAL A 274 -3.59 16.03 16.27
CA VAL A 274 -4.12 17.33 15.81
C VAL A 274 -4.34 17.30 14.31
N LYS A 275 -5.42 17.92 13.84
CA LYS A 275 -5.59 18.16 12.40
C LYS A 275 -4.80 19.39 11.96
N THR A 276 -4.16 19.31 10.80
CA THR A 276 -3.37 20.38 10.20
C THR A 276 -3.72 20.63 8.73
N SER A 277 -2.98 21.52 8.06
CA SER A 277 -3.19 21.86 6.66
C SER A 277 -2.41 20.94 5.72
N VAL A 278 -2.95 20.70 4.52
CA VAL A 278 -2.23 20.00 3.43
C VAL A 278 -0.88 20.66 3.12
N SER A 279 -0.77 21.98 3.32
CA SER A 279 0.48 22.74 3.14
C SER A 279 1.60 22.38 4.11
N ASP A 280 1.31 21.65 5.18
CA ASP A 280 2.29 21.26 6.20
C ASP A 280 2.93 19.89 5.89
N LEU A 281 2.41 19.19 4.87
CA LEU A 281 2.98 17.92 4.40
C LEU A 281 4.37 18.12 3.77
N PRO A 282 5.23 17.09 3.78
CA PRO A 282 6.43 17.03 2.96
C PRO A 282 6.12 17.33 1.48
N GLU A 283 7.05 17.94 0.75
CA GLU A 283 6.82 18.48 -0.60
C GLU A 283 6.24 17.44 -1.58
N THR A 284 6.76 16.21 -1.58
CA THR A 284 6.26 15.14 -2.48
C THR A 284 4.81 14.76 -2.12
N ALA A 285 4.48 14.65 -0.83
CA ALA A 285 3.14 14.35 -0.35
C ALA A 285 2.17 15.49 -0.65
N TYR A 286 2.57 16.74 -0.40
CA TYR A 286 1.82 17.93 -0.80
C TYR A 286 1.49 17.92 -2.29
N ARG A 287 2.48 17.63 -3.15
CA ARG A 287 2.31 17.59 -4.60
C ARG A 287 1.39 16.46 -5.06
N LEU A 288 1.43 15.29 -4.43
CA LEU A 288 0.53 14.18 -4.73
C LEU A 288 -0.92 14.53 -4.37
N VAL A 289 -1.14 15.08 -3.17
CA VAL A 289 -2.49 15.39 -2.67
C VAL A 289 -3.13 16.59 -3.40
N THR A 290 -2.32 17.55 -3.88
CA THR A 290 -2.85 18.79 -4.49
C THR A 290 -2.87 18.81 -6.01
N ASN A 291 -2.09 17.96 -6.70
CA ASN A 291 -2.21 17.82 -8.15
C ASN A 291 -3.30 16.80 -8.48
N THR A 292 -4.56 17.22 -8.34
CA THR A 292 -5.69 16.51 -8.95
C THR A 292 -5.74 16.82 -10.46
N PHE A 293 -6.04 15.78 -11.24
CA PHE A 293 -6.05 15.76 -12.71
C PHE A 293 -6.85 16.87 -13.40
#